data_AF-A0A7J8FAU6-F1
#
_entry.id   AF-A0A7J8FAU6-F1
#
_cell.length_a   1.000
_cell.length_b   1.000
_cell.length_c   1.000
_cell.angle_alpha   90.00
_cell.angle_beta   90.00
_cell.angle_gamma   90.00
#
_symmetry.space_group_name_H-M   'P 1'
#
loop_
_entity.id
_entity.type
_entity.pdbx_description
1 polymer ?
#
loop_
_entity_poly.entity_id
_entity_poly.type
_entity_poly.pdbx_seq_one_letter_code
_entity_poly.pdbx_strand_id
1 'polypeptide(L)'
;MALASGPARRALARPGRVGLGGCGTPRREAYEWGVRSTRKPEPPPLDRVYEIPGLEPITYAGKMHFMPGLARPVFPPWDRGWTHPKFRRMPPIHEHPLYKDQVCHTFHQRCRLLEGVKQALWLTKAKLIEGLPEKVLSLLDDPRNHIENQDERVRNVIYDARLWHSTEDIPKRQTYCPVIVNSLIQLCRSQILKHPSLAKRICAESYRLSTTWNRESILLQVHGTSGARLNAKEPLPPIASREEVEATKNHVLETFYPISPTMGLQESNLYDETFKKFLALYLHGAV
;
A
#
# COMPACT_ATOMS: atom_id res chain seq x y z
N MET A 1 10.09 -4.73 58.91
CA MET A 1 8.78 -4.11 58.64
C MET A 1 8.86 -3.39 57.32
N ALA A 2 8.05 -3.81 56.36
CA ALA A 2 7.97 -3.26 55.01
C ALA A 2 7.24 -1.92 55.02
N LEU A 3 7.68 -0.97 54.19
CA LEU A 3 6.79 -0.04 53.48
C LEU A 3 7.45 0.37 52.15
N ALA A 4 6.71 0.11 51.08
CA ALA A 4 7.05 0.40 49.68
C ALA A 4 6.74 1.86 49.32
N SER A 5 7.40 2.42 48.29
CA SER A 5 6.77 3.29 47.28
C SER A 5 7.78 3.68 46.18
N GLY A 6 7.34 3.59 44.93
CA GLY A 6 8.16 3.72 43.71
C GLY A 6 8.45 5.15 43.24
N PRO A 7 9.15 5.32 42.11
CA PRO A 7 9.60 6.63 41.63
C PRO A 7 8.50 7.38 40.87
N ALA A 8 8.20 8.59 41.34
CA ALA A 8 7.30 9.54 40.69
C ALA A 8 7.94 10.17 39.45
N ARG A 9 7.29 10.01 38.29
CA ARG A 9 7.60 10.75 37.05
C ARG A 9 7.23 12.22 37.26
N ARG A 10 8.23 13.12 37.27
CA ARG A 10 8.01 14.57 37.18
C ARG A 10 7.57 14.95 35.77
N ALA A 11 6.30 15.33 35.65
CA ALA A 11 5.80 16.08 34.50
C ALA A 11 6.42 17.48 34.49
N LEU A 12 7.07 17.85 33.38
CA LEU A 12 7.52 19.22 33.15
C LEU A 12 6.29 20.10 32.87
N ALA A 13 5.87 20.82 33.90
CA ALA A 13 4.93 21.92 33.78
C ALA A 13 5.55 23.02 32.90
N ARG A 14 4.87 23.36 31.79
CA ARG A 14 5.18 24.57 31.02
C ARG A 14 4.91 25.80 31.89
N PRO A 15 5.82 26.77 32.01
CA PRO A 15 5.50 28.00 32.69
C PRO A 15 4.64 28.87 31.77
N GLY A 16 3.44 29.19 32.22
CA GLY A 16 2.67 30.29 31.66
C GLY A 16 3.42 31.59 31.89
N ARG A 17 3.52 32.41 30.84
CA ARG A 17 3.96 33.81 30.97
C ARG A 17 2.86 34.69 30.41
N VAL A 18 2.10 35.28 31.34
CA VAL A 18 1.37 36.53 31.12
C VAL A 18 2.41 37.65 31.03
N GLY A 19 2.31 38.52 30.02
CA GLY A 19 3.23 39.64 29.86
C GLY A 19 2.95 40.50 28.62
N LEU A 20 2.09 41.50 28.82
CA LEU A 20 2.10 42.88 28.33
C LEU A 20 2.76 43.22 26.97
N GLY A 21 1.93 43.89 26.15
CA GLY A 21 2.24 44.89 25.12
C GLY A 21 3.70 45.09 24.69
N GLY A 22 3.98 44.69 23.46
CA GLY A 22 5.12 45.15 22.68
C GLY A 22 4.89 44.76 21.22
N CYS A 23 5.04 45.72 20.29
CA CYS A 23 5.07 45.48 18.85
C CYS A 23 6.22 44.52 18.50
N GLY A 24 6.00 43.23 18.69
CA GLY A 24 6.82 42.17 18.14
C GLY A 24 6.21 41.73 16.82
N THR A 25 6.94 41.90 15.73
CA THR A 25 6.68 41.19 14.47
C THR A 25 6.34 39.74 14.78
N PRO A 26 5.21 39.20 14.28
CA PRO A 26 4.84 37.83 14.56
C PRO A 26 5.97 36.92 14.06
N ARG A 27 6.58 36.17 14.98
CA ARG A 27 7.34 34.97 14.59
C ARG A 27 6.36 34.16 13.74
N ARG A 28 6.74 33.81 12.50
CA ARG A 28 5.97 32.89 11.66
C ARG A 28 5.91 31.53 12.36
N GLU A 29 5.00 31.41 13.32
CA GLU A 29 4.42 30.13 13.70
C GLU A 29 3.86 29.53 12.40
N ALA A 30 4.19 28.27 12.14
CA ALA A 30 3.92 27.63 10.86
C ALA A 30 2.46 27.84 10.42
N TYR A 31 2.26 28.11 9.13
CA TYR A 31 0.94 28.34 8.57
C TYR A 31 0.08 27.07 8.74
N GLU A 32 -1.03 27.17 9.47
CA GLU A 32 -2.01 26.09 9.54
C GLU A 32 -2.85 26.04 8.27
N TRP A 33 -3.02 24.84 7.72
CA TRP A 33 -3.94 24.61 6.62
C TRP A 33 -5.40 24.61 7.10
N GLY A 34 -6.30 25.07 6.22
CA GLY A 34 -7.74 25.13 6.47
C GLY A 34 -8.17 26.44 7.11
N VAL A 35 -8.76 27.31 6.30
CA VAL A 35 -9.31 28.60 6.73
C VAL A 35 -10.46 28.36 7.70
N ARG A 36 -10.61 29.22 8.72
CA ARG A 36 -11.65 29.09 9.76
C ARG A 36 -13.06 28.96 9.18
N SER A 37 -13.37 29.68 8.10
CA SER A 37 -14.68 29.64 7.43
C SER A 37 -15.02 28.28 6.79
N THR A 38 -14.02 27.46 6.46
CA THR A 38 -14.24 26.11 5.91
C THR A 38 -14.23 25.02 6.98
N ARG A 39 -13.81 25.34 8.21
CA ARG A 39 -13.86 24.41 9.35
C ARG A 39 -15.30 24.34 9.86
N LYS A 40 -15.63 23.26 10.58
CA LYS A 40 -16.92 23.16 11.28
C LYS A 40 -17.08 24.39 12.19
N PRO A 41 -18.21 25.12 12.12
CA PRO A 41 -18.41 26.28 12.98
C PRO A 41 -18.38 25.83 14.44
N GLU A 42 -17.91 26.72 15.29
CA GLU A 42 -17.98 26.50 16.73
C GLU A 42 -19.44 26.26 17.13
N PRO A 43 -19.74 25.25 17.96
CA PRO A 43 -21.09 25.08 18.47
C PRO A 43 -21.52 26.36 19.20
N PRO A 44 -22.81 26.73 19.13
CA PRO A 44 -23.28 27.89 19.87
C PRO A 44 -23.02 27.70 21.37
N PRO A 45 -22.73 28.78 22.10
CA PRO A 45 -22.46 28.71 23.53
C PRO A 45 -23.64 28.08 24.28
N LEU A 46 -23.34 27.39 25.38
CA LEU A 46 -24.38 26.85 26.26
C LEU A 46 -25.14 27.99 26.94
N ASP A 47 -26.42 27.76 27.20
CA ASP A 47 -27.24 28.71 27.96
C ASP A 47 -26.71 28.80 29.41
N ARG A 48 -26.62 30.02 29.95
CA ARG A 48 -26.07 30.27 31.30
C ARG A 48 -26.81 29.54 32.43
N VAL A 49 -28.03 29.06 32.18
CA VAL A 49 -28.81 28.27 33.15
C VAL A 49 -28.06 27.00 33.58
N TYR A 50 -27.26 26.42 32.68
CA TYR A 50 -26.42 25.24 32.98
C TYR A 50 -25.24 25.54 33.92
N GLU A 51 -24.90 26.81 34.16
CA GLU A 51 -23.84 27.21 35.09
C GLU A 51 -24.32 27.23 36.55
N ILE A 52 -25.64 27.23 36.80
CA ILE A 52 -26.24 27.30 38.13
C ILE A 52 -26.39 25.87 38.68
N PRO A 53 -25.63 25.49 39.72
CA PRO A 53 -25.71 24.14 40.29
C PRO A 53 -27.07 23.93 40.97
N GLY A 54 -27.70 22.78 40.72
CA GLY A 54 -28.96 22.38 41.37
C GLY A 54 -30.23 22.99 40.76
N LEU A 55 -30.13 23.81 39.70
CA LEU A 55 -31.28 24.32 38.96
C LEU A 55 -31.53 23.48 37.71
N GLU A 56 -32.73 22.91 37.58
CA GLU A 56 -33.11 22.19 36.36
C GLU A 56 -33.50 23.16 35.23
N PRO A 57 -32.82 23.13 34.07
CA PRO A 57 -33.13 24.03 32.97
C PRO A 57 -34.43 23.61 32.26
N ILE A 58 -35.33 24.59 32.02
CA ILE A 58 -36.53 24.38 31.21
C ILE A 58 -36.15 24.42 29.73
N THR A 59 -36.20 23.27 29.07
CA THR A 59 -35.79 23.10 27.66
C THR A 59 -36.94 22.68 26.77
N TYR A 60 -36.75 22.73 25.45
CA TYR A 60 -37.75 22.25 24.47
C TYR A 60 -37.69 20.74 24.20
N ALA A 61 -36.92 19.94 24.96
CA ALA A 61 -36.73 18.50 24.70
C ALA A 61 -38.04 17.72 24.58
N GLY A 62 -38.99 17.95 25.49
CA GLY A 62 -40.29 17.26 25.51
C GLY A 62 -41.21 17.62 24.34
N LYS A 63 -40.93 18.71 23.61
CA LYS A 63 -41.74 19.15 22.47
C LYS A 63 -41.31 18.51 21.14
N MET A 64 -40.18 17.79 21.10
CA MET A 64 -39.64 17.12 19.91
C MET A 64 -39.33 18.02 18.69
N HIS A 65 -39.44 19.34 18.83
CA HIS A 65 -39.05 20.31 17.82
C HIS A 65 -38.37 21.53 18.47
N PHE A 66 -37.52 22.22 17.70
CA PHE A 66 -36.87 23.44 18.15
C PHE A 66 -37.90 24.52 18.49
N MET A 67 -37.65 25.26 19.57
CA MET A 67 -38.47 26.41 19.98
C MET A 67 -37.59 27.59 20.40
N PRO A 68 -37.71 28.75 19.73
CA PRO A 68 -37.09 29.97 20.22
C PRO A 68 -37.75 30.38 21.54
N GLY A 69 -36.93 30.84 22.50
CA GLY A 69 -37.38 31.27 23.84
C GLY A 69 -37.30 30.20 24.93
N LEU A 70 -36.89 28.96 24.61
CA LEU A 70 -36.56 27.92 25.58
C LEU A 70 -35.06 27.58 25.50
N ALA A 71 -34.47 27.14 26.61
CA ALA A 71 -33.07 26.73 26.63
C ALA A 71 -32.84 25.50 25.74
N ARG A 72 -31.65 25.41 25.13
CA ARG A 72 -31.26 24.29 24.26
C ARG A 72 -30.98 23.06 25.13
N PRO A 73 -31.62 21.90 24.86
CA PRO A 73 -31.33 20.67 25.58
C PRO A 73 -29.97 20.08 25.18
N VAL A 74 -29.29 19.46 26.14
CA VAL A 74 -28.09 18.63 25.93
C VAL A 74 -28.51 17.17 25.90
N PHE A 75 -28.49 16.56 24.72
CA PHE A 75 -28.85 15.14 24.58
C PHE A 75 -27.66 14.23 24.92
N PRO A 76 -27.89 13.08 25.57
CA PRO A 76 -26.85 12.08 25.75
C PRO A 76 -26.41 11.50 24.39
N PRO A 77 -25.21 10.91 24.29
CA PRO A 77 -24.79 10.24 23.08
C PRO A 77 -25.76 9.09 22.75
N TRP A 78 -26.41 9.18 21.59
CA TRP A 78 -27.28 8.13 21.09
C TRP A 78 -26.46 7.05 20.39
N ASP A 79 -26.65 5.80 20.81
CA ASP A 79 -26.19 4.63 20.08
C ASP A 79 -27.39 3.77 19.64
N ARG A 80 -27.21 3.10 18.52
CA ARG A 80 -28.23 2.30 17.86
C ARG A 80 -28.48 0.96 18.57
N GLY A 81 -27.47 0.40 19.25
CA GLY A 81 -27.55 -0.90 19.92
C GLY A 81 -27.55 -2.12 19.00
N TRP A 82 -27.56 -1.94 17.68
CA TRP A 82 -27.50 -3.02 16.69
C TRP A 82 -26.67 -2.62 15.46
N THR A 83 -26.10 -3.61 14.77
CA THR A 83 -25.20 -3.38 13.62
C THR A 83 -25.98 -3.25 12.31
N HIS A 84 -25.79 -2.13 11.61
CA HIS A 84 -26.31 -1.95 10.24
C HIS A 84 -25.16 -1.82 9.24
N PRO A 85 -25.08 -2.66 8.18
CA PRO A 85 -23.95 -2.65 7.24
C PRO A 85 -23.65 -1.28 6.63
N LYS A 86 -24.68 -0.53 6.18
CA LYS A 86 -24.50 0.79 5.53
C LYS A 86 -24.14 1.93 6.51
N PHE A 87 -24.41 1.78 7.81
CA PHE A 87 -24.25 2.85 8.80
C PHE A 87 -23.25 2.48 9.90
N ARG A 88 -22.40 1.49 9.63
CA ARG A 88 -21.40 1.02 10.57
C ARG A 88 -20.32 2.08 10.74
N ARG A 89 -20.10 2.51 11.98
CA ARG A 89 -18.93 3.31 12.35
C ARG A 89 -17.78 2.36 12.68
N MET A 90 -16.60 2.61 12.12
CA MET A 90 -15.40 1.85 12.48
C MET A 90 -14.90 2.31 13.85
N PRO A 91 -14.38 1.38 14.67
CA PRO A 91 -13.71 1.76 15.91
C PRO A 91 -12.48 2.63 15.60
N PRO A 92 -12.01 3.41 16.58
CA PRO A 92 -10.71 4.07 16.50
C PRO A 92 -9.59 3.08 16.10
N ILE A 93 -8.58 3.58 15.39
CA ILE A 93 -7.50 2.76 14.83
C ILE A 93 -6.77 1.92 15.90
N HIS A 94 -6.56 2.47 17.09
CA HIS A 94 -5.82 1.82 18.18
C HIS A 94 -6.62 0.69 18.88
N GLU A 95 -7.95 0.67 18.75
CA GLU A 95 -8.79 -0.40 19.28
C GLU A 95 -8.91 -1.57 18.29
N HIS A 96 -8.36 -1.42 17.08
CA HIS A 96 -8.48 -2.42 16.04
C HIS A 96 -7.61 -3.65 16.38
N PRO A 97 -8.10 -4.91 16.21
CA PRO A 97 -7.34 -6.11 16.61
C PRO A 97 -5.99 -6.29 15.91
N LEU A 98 -5.85 -5.78 14.69
CA LEU A 98 -4.62 -5.82 13.90
C LEU A 98 -3.70 -4.61 14.13
N TYR A 99 -3.97 -3.81 15.15
CA TYR A 99 -3.13 -2.68 15.50
C TYR A 99 -1.83 -3.12 16.16
N LYS A 100 -0.74 -2.52 15.71
CA LYS A 100 0.60 -2.73 16.23
C LYS A 100 1.31 -1.38 16.38
N ASP A 101 2.11 -1.25 17.42
CA ASP A 101 2.86 -0.02 17.70
C ASP A 101 3.99 0.21 16.70
N GLN A 102 4.61 -0.87 16.21
CA GLN A 102 5.63 -0.81 15.17
C GLN A 102 4.99 -0.53 13.81
N VAL A 103 5.38 0.56 13.16
CA VAL A 103 4.93 0.92 11.80
C VAL A 103 5.44 -0.10 10.78
N CYS A 104 4.55 -0.53 9.88
CA CYS A 104 4.92 -1.30 8.69
C CYS A 104 4.88 -0.41 7.45
N HIS A 105 5.92 -0.51 6.61
CA HIS A 105 5.94 0.15 5.30
C HIS A 105 5.50 -0.83 4.22
N THR A 106 4.32 -0.54 3.66
CA THR A 106 3.71 -1.33 2.61
C THR A 106 4.06 -0.77 1.22
N PHE A 107 4.59 -1.63 0.35
CA PHE A 107 4.73 -1.39 -1.07
C PHE A 107 3.59 -2.07 -1.84
N HIS A 108 2.85 -1.29 -2.61
CA HIS A 108 1.82 -1.78 -3.53
C HIS A 108 1.99 -1.13 -4.91
N GLN A 109 1.28 -1.59 -5.95
CA GLN A 109 1.43 -1.09 -7.33
C GLN A 109 1.20 0.42 -7.52
N ARG A 110 0.49 1.08 -6.61
CA ARG A 110 0.29 2.54 -6.66
C ARG A 110 1.42 3.33 -6.00
N CYS A 111 2.36 2.67 -5.32
CA CYS A 111 3.53 3.31 -4.72
C CYS A 111 4.46 3.74 -5.85
N ARG A 112 5.00 4.95 -5.74
CA ARG A 112 5.98 5.48 -6.69
C ARG A 112 7.25 5.78 -5.89
N LEU A 113 8.28 4.97 -6.12
CA LEU A 113 9.60 5.17 -5.49
C LEU A 113 10.24 6.44 -6.06
N LEU A 114 10.94 7.19 -5.20
CA LEU A 114 11.55 8.46 -5.58
C LEU A 114 12.84 8.24 -6.37
N GLU A 115 13.76 7.44 -5.81
CA GLU A 115 15.06 7.11 -6.44
C GLU A 115 14.96 5.90 -7.40
N GLY A 116 13.77 5.34 -7.57
CA GLY A 116 13.50 4.22 -8.47
C GLY A 116 14.33 2.97 -8.14
N VAL A 117 15.26 2.62 -9.03
CA VAL A 117 16.02 1.37 -8.96
C VAL A 117 16.95 1.33 -7.75
N LYS A 118 17.64 2.43 -7.41
CA LYS A 118 18.58 2.46 -6.28
C LYS A 118 17.88 2.16 -4.95
N GLN A 119 16.70 2.74 -4.75
CA GLN A 119 15.85 2.48 -3.59
C GLN A 119 15.37 1.03 -3.55
N ALA A 120 14.95 0.47 -4.70
CA ALA A 120 14.52 -0.93 -4.78
C ALA A 120 15.66 -1.92 -4.44
N LEU A 121 16.88 -1.67 -4.94
CA LEU A 121 18.06 -2.48 -4.64
C LEU A 121 18.39 -2.45 -3.14
N TRP A 122 18.29 -1.28 -2.51
CA TRP A 122 18.53 -1.14 -1.06
C TRP A 122 17.49 -1.90 -0.23
N LEU A 123 16.20 -1.77 -0.57
CA LEU A 123 15.08 -2.43 0.12
C LEU A 123 15.15 -3.97 0.02
N THR A 124 15.58 -4.48 -1.14
CA THR A 124 15.66 -5.92 -1.43
C THR A 124 17.02 -6.54 -1.11
N LYS A 125 18.03 -5.72 -0.79
CA LYS A 125 19.43 -6.15 -0.62
C LYS A 125 19.93 -6.93 -1.85
N ALA A 126 19.68 -6.38 -3.03
CA ALA A 126 20.03 -6.99 -4.31
C ALA A 126 21.12 -6.18 -5.04
N LYS A 127 21.92 -6.85 -5.88
CA LYS A 127 22.90 -6.23 -6.78
C LYS A 127 22.30 -6.13 -8.18
N LEU A 128 22.42 -4.95 -8.80
CA LEU A 128 22.06 -4.77 -10.20
C LEU A 128 23.21 -5.26 -11.09
N ILE A 129 22.86 -6.00 -12.14
CA ILE A 129 23.77 -6.40 -13.21
C ILE A 129 23.14 -5.87 -14.50
N GLU A 130 23.93 -5.17 -15.31
CA GLU A 130 23.48 -4.67 -16.59
C GLU A 130 23.40 -5.81 -17.61
N GLY A 131 22.33 -5.83 -18.39
CA GLY A 131 22.08 -6.87 -19.39
C GLY A 131 21.37 -8.12 -18.85
N LEU A 132 21.17 -9.08 -19.77
CA LEU A 132 20.58 -10.38 -19.46
C LEU A 132 21.68 -11.43 -19.28
N PRO A 133 21.44 -12.50 -18.50
CA PRO A 133 22.40 -13.59 -18.34
C PRO A 133 22.70 -14.29 -19.67
N GLU A 134 23.95 -14.70 -19.88
CA GLU A 134 24.40 -15.37 -21.11
C GLU A 134 23.58 -16.64 -21.41
N LYS A 135 23.22 -17.41 -20.37
CA LYS A 135 22.34 -18.59 -20.51
C LYS A 135 20.98 -18.28 -21.15
N VAL A 136 20.49 -17.04 -21.03
CA VAL A 136 19.25 -16.58 -21.66
C VAL A 136 19.51 -16.13 -23.09
N LEU A 137 20.63 -15.44 -23.33
CA LEU A 137 21.04 -14.99 -24.66
C LEU A 137 21.36 -16.17 -25.58
N SER A 138 22.05 -17.19 -25.08
CA SER A 138 22.37 -18.40 -25.85
C SER A 138 21.13 -19.14 -26.36
N LEU A 139 19.99 -19.06 -25.64
CA LEU A 139 18.73 -19.62 -26.10
C LEU A 139 18.14 -18.85 -27.28
N LEU A 140 18.44 -17.55 -27.41
CA LEU A 140 18.02 -16.72 -28.54
C LEU A 140 18.92 -16.94 -29.74
N ASP A 141 20.23 -17.14 -29.53
CA ASP A 141 21.20 -17.33 -30.61
C ASP A 141 20.95 -18.62 -31.40
N ASP A 142 20.31 -19.62 -30.78
CA ASP A 142 19.95 -20.87 -31.43
C ASP A 142 18.86 -20.65 -32.51
N PRO A 143 19.16 -20.82 -33.81
CA PRO A 143 18.18 -20.63 -34.89
C PRO A 143 16.99 -21.61 -34.77
N ARG A 144 17.18 -22.74 -34.09
CA ARG A 144 16.14 -23.75 -33.84
C ARG A 144 14.99 -23.20 -32.99
N ASN A 145 15.28 -22.26 -32.10
CA ASN A 145 14.32 -21.67 -31.16
C ASN A 145 13.49 -20.54 -31.78
N HIS A 146 13.84 -20.09 -32.98
CA HIS A 146 13.11 -19.04 -33.66
C HIS A 146 11.73 -19.50 -34.09
N ILE A 147 10.78 -18.55 -34.08
CA ILE A 147 9.43 -18.77 -34.58
C ILE A 147 9.46 -18.68 -36.11
N GLU A 148 8.69 -19.53 -36.79
CA GLU A 148 8.50 -19.42 -38.24
C GLU A 148 7.89 -18.06 -38.60
N ASN A 149 8.54 -17.33 -39.51
CA ASN A 149 8.18 -15.96 -39.89
C ASN A 149 7.95 -15.04 -38.68
N GLN A 150 8.87 -15.11 -37.71
CA GLN A 150 8.78 -14.41 -36.43
C GLN A 150 8.42 -12.93 -36.60
N ASP A 151 9.12 -12.21 -37.47
CA ASP A 151 8.93 -10.77 -37.65
C ASP A 151 7.53 -10.44 -38.20
N GLU A 152 7.04 -11.22 -39.17
CA GLU A 152 5.71 -11.04 -39.73
C GLU A 152 4.62 -11.32 -38.69
N ARG A 153 4.76 -12.40 -37.92
CA ARG A 153 3.79 -12.74 -36.86
C ARG A 153 3.75 -11.70 -35.76
N VAL A 154 4.91 -11.17 -35.36
CA VAL A 154 4.99 -10.10 -34.37
C VAL A 154 4.36 -8.81 -34.92
N ARG A 155 4.63 -8.45 -36.18
CA ARG A 155 3.96 -7.31 -36.84
C ARG A 155 2.45 -7.48 -36.87
N ASN A 156 1.96 -8.65 -37.23
CA ASN A 156 0.52 -8.93 -37.27
C ASN A 156 -0.12 -8.80 -35.89
N VAL A 157 0.54 -9.25 -34.81
CA VAL A 157 0.05 -9.04 -33.44
C VAL A 157 0.03 -7.56 -33.05
N ILE A 158 1.01 -6.78 -33.49
CA ILE A 158 1.03 -5.33 -33.25
C ILE A 158 -0.11 -4.64 -34.00
N TYR A 159 -0.35 -4.99 -35.27
CA TYR A 159 -1.46 -4.45 -36.06
C TYR A 159 -2.82 -4.86 -35.49
N ASP A 160 -2.97 -6.13 -35.11
CA ASP A 160 -4.18 -6.62 -34.47
C ASP A 160 -4.50 -5.82 -33.20
N ALA A 161 -3.55 -5.73 -32.27
CA ALA A 161 -3.78 -5.04 -31.01
C ALA A 161 -4.03 -3.53 -31.15
N ARG A 162 -3.39 -2.86 -32.13
CA ARG A 162 -3.45 -1.39 -32.27
C ARG A 162 -4.44 -0.89 -33.31
N LEU A 163 -4.96 -1.75 -34.19
CA LEU A 163 -5.83 -1.33 -35.29
C LEU A 163 -7.06 -2.23 -35.42
N TRP A 164 -6.89 -3.55 -35.53
CA TRP A 164 -8.00 -4.45 -35.88
C TRP A 164 -8.84 -4.93 -34.70
N HIS A 165 -8.30 -4.88 -33.48
CA HIS A 165 -8.99 -5.37 -32.28
C HIS A 165 -10.18 -4.51 -31.85
N SER A 166 -10.13 -3.20 -32.09
CA SER A 166 -11.18 -2.26 -31.72
C SER A 166 -11.88 -1.68 -32.94
N THR A 167 -13.15 -1.32 -32.79
CA THR A 167 -13.89 -0.53 -33.79
C THR A 167 -13.51 0.95 -33.78
N GLU A 168 -12.80 1.41 -32.76
CA GLU A 168 -12.24 2.77 -32.69
C GLU A 168 -10.99 2.87 -33.59
N ASP A 169 -10.83 3.99 -34.30
CA ASP A 169 -9.68 4.23 -35.19
C ASP A 169 -8.34 4.18 -34.44
N ILE A 170 -8.30 4.65 -33.18
CA ILE A 170 -7.09 4.67 -32.33
C ILE A 170 -7.43 4.12 -30.94
N PRO A 171 -7.18 2.84 -30.66
CA PRO A 171 -7.43 2.26 -29.35
C PRO A 171 -6.56 2.89 -28.27
N LYS A 172 -7.16 3.06 -27.09
CA LYS A 172 -6.46 3.54 -25.89
C LYS A 172 -5.44 2.52 -25.39
N ARG A 173 -4.38 3.00 -24.73
CA ARG A 173 -3.33 2.17 -24.13
C ARG A 173 -3.85 1.11 -23.16
N GLN A 174 -4.89 1.43 -22.40
CA GLN A 174 -5.51 0.49 -21.47
C GLN A 174 -6.15 -0.70 -22.19
N THR A 175 -6.58 -0.52 -23.44
CA THR A 175 -7.21 -1.55 -24.28
C THR A 175 -6.16 -2.41 -24.97
N TYR A 176 -5.24 -1.81 -25.73
CA TYR A 176 -4.29 -2.61 -26.52
C TYR A 176 -3.14 -3.22 -25.70
N CYS A 177 -2.74 -2.61 -24.57
CA CYS A 177 -1.59 -3.09 -23.78
C CYS A 177 -1.79 -4.50 -23.19
N PRO A 178 -2.95 -4.88 -22.61
CA PRO A 178 -3.16 -6.26 -22.20
C PRO A 178 -3.27 -7.21 -23.40
N VAL A 179 -3.91 -6.78 -24.50
CA VAL A 179 -4.10 -7.60 -25.71
C VAL A 179 -2.76 -7.96 -26.34
N ILE A 180 -1.89 -6.97 -26.57
CA ILE A 180 -0.57 -7.22 -27.17
C ILE A 180 0.27 -8.18 -26.31
N VAL A 181 0.26 -8.02 -24.97
CA VAL A 181 1.00 -8.90 -24.07
C VAL A 181 0.45 -10.32 -24.12
N ASN A 182 -0.87 -10.50 -24.09
CA ASN A 182 -1.49 -11.82 -24.16
C ASN A 182 -1.25 -12.51 -25.52
N SER A 183 -1.37 -11.78 -26.63
CA SER A 183 -1.11 -12.30 -27.97
C SER A 183 0.37 -12.68 -28.16
N LEU A 184 1.31 -11.89 -27.62
CA LEU A 184 2.74 -12.25 -27.63
C LEU A 184 3.04 -13.48 -26.77
N ILE A 185 2.42 -13.60 -25.60
CA ILE A 185 2.52 -14.81 -24.77
C ILE A 185 1.97 -16.03 -25.53
N GLN A 186 0.87 -15.87 -26.27
CA GLN A 186 0.29 -16.93 -27.10
C GLN A 186 1.21 -17.33 -28.26
N LEU A 187 1.86 -16.37 -28.93
CA LEU A 187 2.87 -16.67 -29.94
C LEU A 187 4.04 -17.46 -29.35
N CYS A 188 4.57 -17.06 -28.20
CA CYS A 188 5.62 -17.83 -27.51
C CYS A 188 5.13 -19.22 -27.08
N ARG A 189 3.82 -19.40 -26.84
CA ARG A 189 3.21 -20.69 -26.51
C ARG A 189 3.03 -21.58 -27.73
N SER A 190 2.99 -21.05 -28.96
CA SER A 190 2.86 -21.89 -30.16
C SER A 190 4.06 -22.82 -30.39
N GLN A 191 5.21 -22.53 -29.75
CA GLN A 191 6.42 -23.35 -29.81
C GLN A 191 6.37 -24.61 -28.93
N ILE A 192 5.21 -24.98 -28.35
CA ILE A 192 5.04 -26.23 -27.59
C ILE A 192 5.46 -27.46 -28.39
N LEU A 193 5.26 -27.47 -29.71
CA LEU A 193 5.66 -28.60 -30.57
C LEU A 193 7.18 -28.82 -30.58
N LYS A 194 7.97 -27.73 -30.58
CA LYS A 194 9.44 -27.81 -30.50
C LYS A 194 9.91 -28.11 -29.07
N HIS A 195 9.21 -27.56 -28.08
CA HIS A 195 9.57 -27.63 -26.66
C HIS A 195 8.39 -28.14 -25.82
N PRO A 196 8.22 -29.47 -25.68
CA PRO A 196 7.07 -30.05 -24.95
C PRO A 196 7.00 -29.67 -23.47
N SER A 197 8.12 -29.29 -22.86
CA SER A 197 8.19 -28.79 -21.48
C SER A 197 7.32 -27.55 -21.25
N LEU A 198 7.06 -26.76 -22.29
CA LEU A 198 6.20 -25.57 -22.25
C LEU A 198 4.72 -25.90 -22.01
N ALA A 199 4.30 -27.16 -22.08
CA ALA A 199 2.95 -27.59 -21.71
C ALA A 199 2.74 -27.66 -20.19
N LYS A 200 3.81 -27.75 -19.39
CA LYS A 200 3.76 -27.89 -17.92
C LYS A 200 3.65 -26.55 -17.16
N ARG A 201 3.18 -25.47 -17.82
CA ARG A 201 3.05 -24.12 -17.24
C ARG A 201 1.66 -23.53 -17.51
N ILE A 202 1.22 -22.64 -16.64
CA ILE A 202 -0.08 -21.95 -16.73
C ILE A 202 0.09 -20.45 -16.51
N CYS A 203 -0.63 -19.63 -17.26
CA CYS A 203 -0.75 -18.20 -17.01
C CYS A 203 -2.00 -17.97 -16.16
N ALA A 204 -1.82 -17.54 -14.91
CA ALA A 204 -2.90 -17.23 -13.98
C ALA A 204 -3.09 -15.72 -13.87
N GLU A 205 -4.35 -15.29 -13.78
CA GLU A 205 -4.71 -13.88 -13.63
C GLU A 205 -5.19 -13.57 -12.20
N SER A 206 -5.18 -12.28 -11.83
CA SER A 206 -5.76 -11.78 -10.57
C SER A 206 -5.16 -12.38 -9.29
N TYR A 207 -3.89 -12.80 -9.35
CA TYR A 207 -3.21 -13.38 -8.19
C TYR A 207 -2.74 -12.29 -7.22
N ARG A 208 -2.96 -12.51 -5.92
CA ARG A 208 -2.45 -11.63 -4.86
C ARG A 208 -1.28 -12.29 -4.14
N LEU A 209 -0.17 -11.60 -4.11
CA LEU A 209 1.06 -11.97 -3.44
C LEU A 209 1.29 -11.03 -2.28
N SER A 210 1.70 -11.59 -1.15
CA SER A 210 2.08 -10.83 0.02
C SER A 210 3.32 -11.45 0.63
N THR A 211 4.29 -10.61 0.97
CA THR A 211 5.50 -11.04 1.65
C THR A 211 5.96 -9.94 2.59
N THR A 212 6.51 -10.35 3.72
CA THR A 212 6.98 -9.50 4.80
C THR A 212 8.42 -9.84 5.11
N TRP A 213 9.26 -8.83 5.29
CA TRP A 213 10.63 -9.03 5.73
C TRP A 213 11.15 -7.79 6.47
N ASN A 214 12.19 -8.00 7.27
CA ASN A 214 12.87 -6.93 7.97
C ASN A 214 14.12 -6.52 7.21
N ARG A 215 14.30 -5.22 7.03
CA ARG A 215 15.56 -4.63 6.59
C ARG A 215 16.06 -3.75 7.72
N GLU A 216 17.16 -4.16 8.35
CA GLU A 216 17.68 -3.52 9.56
C GLU A 216 16.60 -3.55 10.68
N SER A 217 16.05 -2.41 11.08
CA SER A 217 14.95 -2.29 12.04
C SER A 217 13.61 -1.90 11.41
N ILE A 218 13.52 -1.92 10.08
CA ILE A 218 12.34 -1.48 9.32
C ILE A 218 11.56 -2.71 8.85
N LEU A 219 10.28 -2.77 9.21
CA LEU A 219 9.37 -3.81 8.74
C LEU A 219 8.78 -3.42 7.38
N LEU A 220 9.07 -4.22 6.36
CA LEU A 220 8.61 -4.03 5.00
C LEU A 220 7.57 -5.09 4.64
N GLN A 221 6.53 -4.67 3.93
CA GLN A 221 5.53 -5.56 3.37
C GLN A 221 5.30 -5.23 1.89
N VAL A 222 5.31 -6.23 1.01
CA VAL A 222 4.91 -6.07 -0.39
C VAL A 222 3.55 -6.70 -0.60
N HIS A 223 2.65 -5.94 -1.21
CA HIS A 223 1.37 -6.43 -1.73
C HIS A 223 1.40 -6.35 -3.26
N GLY A 224 1.64 -7.49 -3.89
CA GLY A 224 1.62 -7.64 -5.33
C GLY A 224 0.24 -8.06 -5.83
N THR A 225 -0.43 -7.21 -6.59
CA THR A 225 -1.61 -7.58 -7.38
C THR A 225 -1.17 -7.92 -8.79
N SER A 226 -0.71 -9.14 -9.04
CA SER A 226 -0.20 -9.48 -10.38
C SER A 226 -1.32 -9.40 -11.41
N GLY A 227 -1.02 -8.84 -12.59
CA GLY A 227 -1.87 -8.99 -13.77
C GLY A 227 -1.83 -10.45 -14.23
N ALA A 228 -0.97 -10.75 -15.19
CA ALA A 228 -0.66 -12.12 -15.60
C ALA A 228 0.55 -12.67 -14.81
N ARG A 229 0.43 -13.87 -14.24
CA ARG A 229 1.53 -14.60 -13.59
C ARG A 229 1.71 -15.96 -14.25
N LEU A 230 2.89 -16.20 -14.82
CA LEU A 230 3.25 -17.50 -15.37
C LEU A 230 3.81 -18.41 -14.27
N ASN A 231 3.13 -19.52 -13.99
CA ASN A 231 3.54 -20.54 -13.03
C ASN A 231 3.94 -21.81 -13.77
N ALA A 232 5.02 -22.46 -13.34
CA ALA A 232 5.49 -23.73 -13.85
C ALA A 232 5.54 -24.77 -12.73
N LYS A 233 5.44 -26.06 -13.07
CA LYS A 233 5.60 -27.16 -12.10
C LYS A 233 7.03 -27.31 -11.60
N GLU A 234 8.00 -27.10 -12.49
CA GLU A 234 9.43 -27.22 -12.19
C GLU A 234 10.01 -25.82 -11.91
N PRO A 235 10.83 -25.64 -10.85
CA PRO A 235 11.47 -24.36 -10.56
C PRO A 235 12.53 -24.04 -11.61
N LEU A 236 12.80 -22.74 -11.80
CA LEU A 236 13.87 -22.29 -12.69
C LEU A 236 15.25 -22.69 -12.12
N PRO A 237 16.21 -23.08 -12.98
CA PRO A 237 17.57 -23.38 -12.54
C PRO A 237 18.28 -22.12 -12.05
N PRO A 238 19.27 -22.26 -11.15
CA PRO A 238 20.07 -21.13 -10.68
C PRO A 238 20.88 -20.53 -11.83
N ILE A 239 20.82 -19.21 -11.94
CA ILE A 239 21.50 -18.45 -12.99
C ILE A 239 22.98 -18.26 -12.61
N ALA A 240 23.22 -17.65 -11.46
CA ALA A 240 24.55 -17.35 -10.93
C ALA A 240 25.20 -18.57 -10.28
N SER A 241 26.52 -18.68 -10.41
CA SER A 241 27.33 -19.68 -9.71
C SER A 241 27.48 -19.32 -8.21
N ARG A 242 27.91 -20.29 -7.39
CA ARG A 242 28.14 -20.03 -5.95
C ARG A 242 29.26 -19.00 -5.73
N GLU A 243 30.29 -19.04 -6.58
CA GLU A 243 31.44 -18.11 -6.52
C GLU A 243 31.01 -16.67 -6.79
N GLU A 244 30.15 -16.44 -7.80
CA GLU A 244 29.58 -15.12 -8.07
C GLU A 244 28.76 -14.59 -6.89
N VAL A 245 27.96 -15.47 -6.25
CA VAL A 245 27.18 -15.10 -5.06
C VAL A 245 28.12 -14.74 -3.90
N GLU A 246 29.20 -15.49 -3.69
CA GLU A 246 30.19 -15.16 -2.66
C GLU A 246 30.93 -13.86 -2.94
N ALA A 247 31.25 -13.59 -4.20
CA ALA A 247 31.85 -12.33 -4.63
C ALA A 247 30.96 -11.11 -4.33
N THR A 248 29.62 -11.29 -4.23
CA THR A 248 28.72 -10.19 -3.84
C THR A 248 28.88 -9.74 -2.39
N LYS A 249 29.58 -10.48 -1.52
CA LYS A 249 29.85 -10.04 -0.14
C LYS A 249 30.64 -8.72 -0.08
N ASN A 250 31.49 -8.49 -1.07
CA ASN A 250 32.30 -7.26 -1.17
C ASN A 250 31.50 -6.08 -1.73
N HIS A 251 30.30 -6.32 -2.27
CA HIS A 251 29.47 -5.28 -2.84
C HIS A 251 28.74 -4.50 -1.75
N VAL A 252 28.98 -3.20 -1.71
CA VAL A 252 28.28 -2.26 -0.84
C VAL A 252 27.13 -1.64 -1.63
N LEU A 253 25.93 -1.64 -1.04
CA LEU A 253 24.76 -1.00 -1.65
C LEU A 253 24.93 0.52 -1.62
N GLU A 254 24.57 1.16 -2.72
CA GLU A 254 24.56 2.63 -2.81
C GLU A 254 23.63 3.22 -1.76
N THR A 255 24.08 4.29 -1.11
CA THR A 255 23.27 5.10 -0.21
C THR A 255 22.81 6.35 -0.94
N PHE A 256 21.63 6.85 -0.57
CA PHE A 256 21.00 8.02 -1.22
C PHE A 256 20.60 9.05 -0.16
N TYR A 257 21.49 9.30 0.81
CA TYR A 257 21.32 10.34 1.82
C TYR A 257 21.16 11.71 1.15
N PRO A 258 20.20 12.56 1.55
CA PRO A 258 19.39 12.54 2.78
C PRO A 258 18.04 11.82 2.69
N ILE A 259 17.74 11.15 1.58
CA ILE A 259 16.42 10.54 1.35
C ILE A 259 16.29 9.24 2.14
N SER A 260 15.17 9.09 2.86
CA SER A 260 14.86 7.84 3.55
C SER A 260 14.53 6.72 2.54
N PRO A 261 15.04 5.49 2.73
CA PRO A 261 14.65 4.33 1.91
C PRO A 261 13.16 3.98 1.93
N THR A 262 12.42 4.46 2.93
CA THR A 262 10.97 4.23 3.07
C THR A 262 10.12 5.27 2.35
N MET A 263 10.74 6.31 1.77
CA MET A 263 10.03 7.38 1.09
C MET A 263 9.18 6.85 -0.08
N GLY A 264 7.89 7.22 -0.11
CA GLY A 264 6.95 6.75 -1.14
C GLY A 264 6.30 5.39 -0.85
N LEU A 265 6.60 4.76 0.29
CA LEU A 265 5.87 3.59 0.80
C LEU A 265 4.67 4.01 1.65
N GLN A 266 3.65 3.16 1.73
CA GLN A 266 2.49 3.40 2.58
C GLN A 266 2.81 3.01 4.02
N GLU A 267 2.76 3.96 4.94
CA GLU A 267 2.90 3.70 6.38
C GLU A 267 1.57 3.23 6.98
N SER A 268 1.59 2.10 7.68
CA SER A 268 0.41 1.56 8.36
C SER A 268 0.78 0.90 9.69
N ASN A 269 -0.03 1.17 10.72
CA ASN A 269 0.00 0.46 12.01
C ASN A 269 -1.02 -0.68 12.06
N LEU A 270 -1.84 -0.81 11.01
CA LEU A 270 -2.79 -1.90 10.84
C LEU A 270 -2.25 -2.84 9.78
N TYR A 271 -1.71 -3.98 10.19
CA TYR A 271 -1.19 -4.97 9.26
C TYR A 271 -1.19 -6.38 9.88
N ASP A 272 -1.19 -7.36 8.99
CA ASP A 272 -1.05 -8.76 9.34
C ASP A 272 0.27 -9.28 8.73
N GLU A 273 1.15 -9.82 9.58
CA GLU A 273 2.43 -10.40 9.18
C GLU A 273 2.27 -11.80 8.60
N THR A 274 1.18 -12.49 8.96
CA THR A 274 0.96 -13.91 8.65
C THR A 274 0.22 -14.16 7.35
N PHE A 275 -0.11 -13.11 6.59
CA PHE A 275 -0.85 -13.23 5.35
C PHE A 275 0.01 -13.87 4.25
N LYS A 276 0.23 -15.19 4.32
CA LYS A 276 0.71 -16.03 3.23
C LYS A 276 -0.51 -16.59 2.52
N LYS A 277 -1.12 -15.84 1.60
CA LYS A 277 -2.04 -16.45 0.63
C LYS A 277 -1.23 -17.20 -0.43
N PHE A 278 -0.65 -18.34 -0.05
CA PHE A 278 -0.73 -19.48 -0.94
C PHE A 278 -2.12 -20.08 -0.69
N LEU A 279 -3.09 -19.65 -1.49
CA LEU A 279 -4.32 -20.41 -1.63
C LEU A 279 -3.92 -21.72 -2.30
N ALA A 280 -3.49 -22.69 -1.48
CA ALA A 280 -3.42 -24.10 -1.80
C ALA A 280 -4.85 -24.66 -1.86
N LEU A 281 -5.70 -24.05 -2.70
CA LEU A 281 -7.01 -24.58 -3.07
C LEU A 281 -6.93 -24.89 -4.56
N TYR A 282 -7.21 -26.16 -4.88
CA TYR A 282 -7.21 -26.83 -6.20
C TYR A 282 -5.95 -27.60 -6.63
N LEU A 283 -5.30 -28.37 -5.74
CA LEU A 283 -4.54 -29.56 -6.18
C LEU A 283 -4.66 -30.79 -5.24
N HIS A 284 -5.64 -30.82 -4.33
CA HIS A 284 -6.06 -32.04 -3.65
C HIS A 284 -7.57 -32.21 -3.82
N GLY A 285 -7.99 -33.11 -4.72
CA GLY A 285 -9.39 -33.48 -4.90
C GLY A 285 -9.87 -33.50 -6.35
N ALA A 286 -9.29 -34.38 -7.16
CA ALA A 286 -9.91 -34.97 -8.36
C ALA A 286 -9.05 -36.17 -8.81
N VAL A 287 -9.06 -37.22 -7.99
CA VAL A 287 -8.96 -38.63 -8.41
C VAL A 287 -10.15 -39.31 -7.79
#